data_AF-A0A1Y6FYH8-F1
#
_entry.id   AF-A0A1Y6FYH8-F1
#
_cell.length_a   1.000
_cell.length_b   1.000
_cell.length_c   1.000
_cell.angle_alpha   90.00
_cell.angle_beta   90.00
_cell.angle_gamma   90.00
#
_symmetry.space_group_name_H-M   'P 1'
#
loop_
_entity.id
_entity.type
_entity.pdbx_description
1 polymer ?
#
loop_
_entity_poly.entity_id
_entity_poly.type
_entity_poly.pdbx_seq_one_letter_code
_entity_poly.pdbx_strand_id
1 'polypeptide(L)'
;MDFYEKLPEELLIRFYYEIINNIEKGILTKNMYYEIGIIISVANRSGISLDHPSDFNDVINQQALNDLLQSEQVGTRCSSQIA
;
A
#
# COMPACT_ATOMS: atom_id res chain seq x y z
N MET A 1 6.60 -3.88 3.72
CA MET A 1 5.82 -2.68 4.06
C MET A 1 6.40 -1.88 5.21
N ASP A 2 7.64 -2.13 5.63
CA ASP A 2 8.21 -1.49 6.83
C ASP A 2 8.18 0.06 6.76
N PHE A 3 8.34 0.64 5.57
CA PHE A 3 8.33 2.10 5.42
C PHE A 3 6.97 2.73 5.77
N TYR A 4 5.90 2.35 5.06
CA TYR A 4 4.58 2.95 5.26
C TYR A 4 3.95 2.56 6.60
N GLU A 5 4.26 1.38 7.14
CA GLU A 5 3.82 0.95 8.48
C GLU A 5 4.43 1.78 9.60
N LYS A 6 5.61 2.37 9.37
CA LYS A 6 6.29 3.24 10.33
C LYS A 6 5.87 4.71 10.24
N LEU A 7 5.09 5.10 9.24
CA LEU A 7 4.66 6.49 9.09
C LEU A 7 3.56 6.82 10.10
N PRO A 8 3.56 8.05 10.66
CA PRO A 8 2.38 8.58 11.33
C PRO A 8 1.17 8.54 10.40
N GLU A 9 -0.01 8.20 10.93
CA GLU A 9 -1.25 8.05 10.14
C GLU A 9 -1.57 9.29 9.31
N GLU A 10 -1.41 10.49 9.89
CA GLU A 10 -1.65 11.74 9.17
C GLU A 10 -0.72 11.90 7.97
N LEU A 11 0.55 11.48 8.11
CA LEU A 11 1.52 11.55 7.02
C LEU A 11 1.19 10.52 5.93
N LEU A 12 0.80 9.31 6.31
CA LEU A 12 0.35 8.27 5.39
C LEU A 12 -0.85 8.73 4.55
N ILE A 13 -1.85 9.35 5.19
CA ILE A 13 -3.04 9.91 4.54
C ILE A 13 -2.66 11.06 3.59
N ARG A 14 -1.78 11.97 4.02
CA ARG A 14 -1.31 13.08 3.17
C ARG A 14 -0.56 12.57 1.93
N PHE A 15 0.26 11.54 2.09
CA PHE A 15 0.94 10.90 0.96
C PHE A 15 -0.06 10.30 -0.03
N TYR A 16 -1.07 9.58 0.45
CA TYR A 16 -2.14 9.05 -0.40
C TYR A 16 -2.76 10.16 -1.27
N TYR A 17 -3.21 11.25 -0.66
CA TYR A 17 -3.85 12.35 -1.40
C TYR A 17 -2.92 13.04 -2.40
N GLU A 18 -1.64 13.18 -2.07
CA GLU A 18 -0.67 13.76 -3.00
C GLU A 18 -0.47 12.85 -4.23
N ILE A 19 -0.46 11.54 -4.06
CA ILE A 19 -0.38 10.61 -5.19
C ILE A 19 -1.66 10.72 -6.03
N ILE A 20 -2.86 10.72 -5.43
CA ILE A 20 -4.13 10.90 -6.15
C ILE A 20 -4.13 12.20 -6.97
N ASN A 21 -3.76 13.32 -6.37
CA ASN A 21 -3.67 14.63 -7.03
C ASN A 21 -2.72 14.60 -8.25
N ASN A 22 -1.62 13.86 -8.14
CA ASN A 22 -0.69 13.72 -9.25
C ASN A 22 -1.26 12.80 -10.36
N ILE A 23 -2.12 11.81 -10.04
CA ILE A 23 -2.84 10.98 -11.02
C ILE A 23 -3.75 11.89 -11.84
N GLU A 24 -4.55 12.70 -11.16
CA GLU A 24 -5.49 13.64 -11.77
C GLU A 24 -4.79 14.64 -12.70
N LYS A 25 -3.55 15.02 -12.38
CA LYS A 25 -2.71 15.90 -13.21
C LYS A 25 -2.01 15.18 -14.36
N GLY A 26 -2.13 13.86 -14.47
CA GLY A 26 -1.45 13.05 -15.51
C GLY A 26 0.07 13.02 -15.37
N ILE A 27 0.60 13.32 -14.18
CA ILE A 27 2.06 13.34 -13.91
C ILE A 27 2.61 11.92 -13.75
N LEU A 28 1.73 10.95 -13.57
CA LEU A 28 2.02 9.75 -12.80
C LEU A 28 2.32 8.50 -13.63
N THR A 29 3.09 7.60 -13.03
CA THR A 29 3.52 6.33 -13.65
C THR A 29 2.79 5.14 -13.04
N LYS A 30 2.74 4.02 -13.79
CA LYS A 30 2.17 2.74 -13.35
C LYS A 30 2.68 2.26 -11.98
N ASN A 31 3.91 2.59 -11.61
CA ASN A 31 4.51 2.12 -10.36
C ASN A 31 3.82 2.70 -9.12
N MET A 32 3.37 3.95 -9.17
CA MET A 32 2.74 4.54 -7.99
C MET A 32 1.30 4.08 -7.77
N TYR A 33 0.66 3.46 -8.78
CA TYR A 33 -0.57 2.71 -8.54
C TYR A 33 -0.29 1.56 -7.56
N TYR A 34 0.83 0.85 -7.70
CA TYR A 34 1.22 -0.16 -6.70
C TYR A 34 1.49 0.48 -5.33
N GLU A 35 2.11 1.66 -5.27
CA GLU A 35 2.27 2.42 -4.02
C GLU A 35 0.92 2.78 -3.37
N ILE A 36 -0.10 3.14 -4.14
CA ILE A 36 -1.46 3.36 -3.62
C ILE A 36 -2.01 2.06 -3.01
N GLY A 37 -1.88 0.93 -3.71
CA GLY A 37 -2.33 -0.37 -3.20
C GLY A 37 -1.63 -0.74 -1.88
N ILE A 38 -0.34 -0.42 -1.78
CA ILE A 38 0.43 -0.56 -0.55
C ILE A 38 -0.13 0.31 0.58
N ILE A 39 -0.30 1.62 0.32
CA ILE A 39 -0.77 2.59 1.32
C ILE A 39 -2.17 2.22 1.81
N ILE A 40 -3.09 1.86 0.91
CA ILE A 40 -4.44 1.40 1.26
C ILE A 40 -4.38 0.14 2.13
N SER A 41 -3.51 -0.82 1.77
CA SER A 41 -3.33 -2.05 2.56
C SER A 41 -2.85 -1.74 3.99
N VAL A 42 -1.91 -0.80 4.15
CA VAL A 42 -1.41 -0.37 5.48
C VAL A 42 -2.50 0.39 6.24
N ALA A 43 -3.16 1.36 5.61
CA ALA A 43 -4.23 2.15 6.21
C ALA A 43 -5.36 1.26 6.74
N ASN A 44 -5.78 0.25 5.96
CA ASN A 44 -6.79 -0.72 6.36
C ASN A 44 -6.37 -1.53 7.60
N ARG A 45 -5.08 -1.92 7.71
CA ARG A 45 -4.56 -2.60 8.92
C ARG A 45 -4.59 -1.70 10.15
N SER A 46 -4.48 -0.39 9.97
CA SER A 46 -4.59 0.63 11.03
C SER A 46 -6.04 1.11 11.28
N GLY A 47 -7.04 0.53 10.61
CA GLY A 47 -8.45 0.91 10.78
C GLY A 47 -8.88 2.16 10.03
N ILE A 48 -8.08 2.64 9.07
CA ILE A 48 -8.36 3.79 8.22
C ILE A 48 -8.80 3.30 6.85
N SER A 49 -10.02 3.66 6.43
CA SER A 49 -10.53 3.32 5.10
C SER A 49 -10.12 4.39 4.09
N LEU A 50 -9.38 3.98 3.06
CA LEU A 50 -9.02 4.80 1.89
C LEU A 50 -9.56 4.13 0.63
N ASP A 51 -10.07 4.94 -0.30
CA ASP A 51 -10.62 4.45 -1.55
C ASP A 51 -9.53 4.19 -2.60
N HIS A 52 -9.86 3.37 -3.59
CA HIS A 52 -9.00 3.20 -4.75
C HIS A 52 -9.37 4.23 -5.84
N PRO A 53 -8.42 4.71 -6.66
CA PRO A 53 -8.72 5.41 -7.90
C PRO A 53 -9.68 4.61 -8.80
N SER A 54 -10.50 5.29 -9.59
CA SER A 54 -11.51 4.63 -10.43
C SER A 54 -10.91 3.66 -11.46
N ASP A 55 -9.72 3.96 -11.96
CA ASP A 55 -9.00 3.18 -12.96
C ASP A 55 -7.94 2.23 -12.33
N PHE A 56 -7.94 2.10 -11.00
CA PHE A 56 -6.93 1.33 -10.28
C PHE A 56 -6.83 -0.12 -10.78
N ASN A 57 -7.97 -0.78 -10.93
CA ASN A 57 -8.04 -2.16 -11.38
C ASN A 57 -7.64 -2.34 -12.85
N ASP A 58 -7.69 -1.27 -13.65
CA ASP A 58 -7.31 -1.30 -15.07
C ASP A 58 -5.79 -1.20 -15.23
N VAL A 59 -5.11 -0.55 -14.29
CA VAL A 59 -3.67 -0.30 -14.32
C VAL A 59 -2.87 -1.41 -13.62
N ILE A 60 -3.38 -1.92 -12.50
CA ILE A 60 -2.66 -2.84 -11.61
C ILE A 60 -2.77 -4.28 -12.10
N ASN A 61 -1.65 -5.03 -12.04
CA ASN A 61 -1.72 -6.49 -12.04
C ASN A 61 -1.96 -6.97 -10.61
N GLN A 62 -3.15 -7.53 -10.35
CA GLN A 62 -3.55 -7.93 -8.99
C GLN A 62 -2.66 -9.02 -8.39
N GLN A 63 -2.15 -9.95 -9.20
CA GLN A 63 -1.22 -10.97 -8.70
C GLN A 63 0.09 -10.32 -8.24
N ALA A 64 0.65 -9.42 -9.04
CA ALA A 64 1.87 -8.71 -8.69
C ALA A 64 1.69 -7.84 -7.43
N LEU A 65 0.53 -7.20 -7.26
CA LEU A 65 0.23 -6.47 -6.03
C LEU A 65 0.17 -7.42 -4.83
N ASN A 66 -0.55 -8.54 -4.93
CA ASN A 66 -0.63 -9.53 -3.85
C ASN A 66 0.74 -10.11 -3.47
N ASP A 67 1.59 -10.41 -4.46
CA ASP A 67 2.94 -10.91 -4.23
C ASP A 67 3.78 -9.86 -3.47
N LEU A 68 3.67 -8.58 -3.84
CA LEU A 68 4.31 -7.48 -3.13
C LEU A 68 3.84 -7.39 -1.67
N LEU A 69 2.54 -7.52 -1.43
CA LEU A 69 1.96 -7.52 -0.08
C LEU A 69 2.40 -8.72 0.77
N GLN A 70 2.69 -9.88 0.16
CA GLN A 70 3.07 -11.12 0.88
C GLN A 70 4.58 -11.32 1.07
N SER A 71 5.41 -10.82 0.15
CA SER A 71 6.86 -11.06 0.12
C SER A 71 7.64 -10.60 1.37
N GLU A 72 7.04 -9.77 2.23
CA GLU A 72 7.69 -9.25 3.43
C GLU A 72 7.24 -9.91 4.75
N GLN A 73 6.30 -10.86 4.71
CA GLN A 73 5.87 -11.60 5.92
C GLN A 73 6.83 -12.74 6.34
N VAL A 74 7.95 -12.92 5.63
CA VAL A 74 8.96 -13.95 5.92
C VAL A 74 9.90 -13.54 7.08
N GLY A 75 9.82 -12.30 7.58
CA GLY A 75 10.67 -11.81 8.67
C GLY A 75 10.22 -12.13 10.10
N THR A 76 9.01 -12.65 10.33
CA THR A 76 8.50 -12.84 11.71
C THR A 76 7.65 -14.10 11.86
N ARG A 77 8.25 -15.26 11.57
CA ARG A 77 7.89 -16.51 12.25
C ARG A 77 9.13 -17.08 12.93
N CYS A 78 9.63 -16.37 13.95
CA CYS A 78 10.37 -17.06 15.00
C CYS A 78 9.33 -17.78 15.87
N SER A 79 8.90 -18.95 15.40
CA SER A 79 8.05 -19.84 16.17
C SER A 79 8.86 -20.31 17.37
N SER A 80 8.57 -19.75 18.54
CA SER A 80 8.96 -20.33 19.82
C SER A 80 8.32 -21.71 19.93
N GLN A 81 9.07 -22.75 19.55
CA GLN A 81 8.77 -24.11 20.00
C GLN A 81 9.41 -24.27 21.37
N ILE A 82 8.60 -24.05 22.39
CA ILE A 82 8.83 -24.59 23.74
C ILE A 82 7.63 -25.49 24.03
N ALA A 83 7.84 -26.79 23.94
CA ALA A 83 7.09 -27.82 24.65
C ALA A 83 7.98 -29.08 24.70
#